data_AF-A0A950KQD4-F1
#
_entry.id   AF-A0A950KQD4-F1
#
_cell.length_a   1.000
_cell.length_b   1.000
_cell.length_c   1.000
_cell.angle_alpha   90.00
_cell.angle_beta   90.00
_cell.angle_gamma   90.00
#
_symmetry.space_group_name_H-M   'P 1'
#
loop_
_entity.id
_entity.type
_entity.pdbx_description
1 polymer ?
#
loop_
_entity_poly.entity_id
_entity_poly.type
_entity_poly.pdbx_seq_one_letter_code
_entity_poly.pdbx_strand_id
1 'polypeptide(L)'
;MSGFQVHRPTVFFLSDGQPTERHAKWHDRLMALKDQGFKERPNLLAFGVGDADPKVIQQLATSPRHAFMMREGVSTAGAIAEFAASMLNSMVSSAERLDRGEQSLEFEKPEGFVQLDAPLV
;
A
#
# COMPACT_ATOMS: atom_id res chain seq x y z
N MET A 1 18.82 -26.48 -11.08
CA MET A 1 17.52 -25.83 -10.81
C MET A 1 17.82 -24.35 -10.60
N SER A 2 17.54 -23.51 -11.59
CA SER A 2 17.68 -22.06 -11.49
C SER A 2 16.62 -21.56 -10.50
N GLY A 3 17.02 -21.33 -9.25
CA GLY A 3 16.13 -20.87 -8.20
C GLY A 3 15.70 -19.43 -8.46
N PHE A 4 14.42 -19.21 -8.70
CA PHE A 4 13.87 -17.85 -8.78
C PHE A 4 14.02 -17.18 -7.41
N GLN A 5 14.72 -16.05 -7.36
CA GLN A 5 14.82 -15.23 -6.16
C GLN A 5 13.49 -14.52 -5.94
N VAL A 6 12.65 -15.06 -5.05
CA VAL A 6 11.37 -14.44 -4.68
C VAL A 6 11.66 -13.26 -3.77
N HIS A 7 11.43 -12.04 -4.27
CA HIS A 7 11.50 -10.81 -3.48
C HIS A 7 10.28 -10.68 -2.57
N ARG A 8 10.37 -9.80 -1.55
CA ARG A 8 9.26 -9.49 -0.64
C ARG A 8 8.03 -9.06 -1.47
N PRO A 9 6.87 -9.72 -1.34
CA PRO A 9 5.67 -9.35 -2.09
C PRO A 9 5.23 -7.92 -1.81
N THR A 10 4.50 -7.32 -2.73
CA THR A 10 3.87 -6.01 -2.51
C THR A 10 2.36 -6.17 -2.46
N VAL A 11 1.74 -5.53 -1.48
CA VAL A 11 0.31 -5.52 -1.24
C VAL A 11 -0.17 -4.09 -1.36
N PHE A 12 -1.06 -3.84 -2.32
CA PHE A 12 -1.82 -2.60 -2.40
C PHE A 12 -3.15 -2.80 -1.67
N PHE A 13 -3.41 -1.99 -0.64
CA PHE A 13 -4.56 -2.13 0.22
C PHE A 13 -5.41 -0.85 0.17
N LEU A 14 -6.62 -0.95 -0.38
CA LEU A 14 -7.55 0.16 -0.55
C LEU A 14 -8.74 -0.02 0.41
N SER A 15 -9.03 0.97 1.25
CA SER A 15 -10.05 0.86 2.28
C SER A 15 -10.67 2.22 2.65
N ASP A 16 -11.91 2.19 3.12
CA ASP A 16 -12.61 3.29 3.79
C ASP A 16 -12.19 3.46 5.27
N GLY A 17 -11.16 2.75 5.74
CA GLY A 17 -10.46 3.02 6.99
C GLY A 17 -11.26 2.80 8.28
N GLN A 18 -12.38 2.07 8.25
CA GLN A 18 -13.22 1.81 9.42
C GLN A 18 -13.13 0.33 9.84
N PRO A 19 -12.21 -0.04 10.77
CA PRO A 19 -12.13 -1.41 11.26
C PRO A 19 -13.44 -1.84 11.92
N THR A 20 -14.00 -2.95 11.45
CA THR A 20 -15.31 -3.46 11.92
C THR A 20 -15.19 -4.49 13.05
N GLU A 21 -13.98 -4.93 13.38
CA GLU A 21 -13.74 -5.92 14.43
C GLU A 21 -13.81 -5.32 15.83
N ARG A 22 -14.64 -5.91 16.70
CA ARG A 22 -14.87 -5.46 18.09
C ARG A 22 -13.63 -5.52 19.01
N HIS A 23 -12.66 -6.38 18.71
CA HIS A 23 -11.49 -6.62 19.57
C HIS A 23 -10.16 -6.29 18.91
N ALA A 24 -10.16 -5.46 17.86
CA ALA A 24 -8.96 -4.97 17.17
C ALA A 24 -7.95 -6.08 16.76
N LYS A 25 -8.42 -7.33 16.51
CA LYS A 25 -7.56 -8.47 16.17
C LYS A 25 -6.78 -8.25 14.88
N TRP A 26 -7.24 -7.35 14.02
CA TRP A 26 -6.52 -6.91 12.83
C TRP A 26 -5.14 -6.32 13.15
N HIS A 27 -4.94 -5.67 14.30
CA HIS A 27 -3.62 -5.19 14.73
C HIS A 27 -2.65 -6.36 14.94
N ASP A 28 -3.05 -7.39 15.67
CA ASP A 28 -2.22 -8.58 15.91
C ASP A 28 -1.87 -9.28 14.60
N ARG A 29 -2.85 -9.42 13.69
CA ARG A 29 -2.63 -10.02 12.36
C ARG A 29 -1.71 -9.17 11.50
N LEU A 30 -1.86 -7.85 11.56
CA LEU A 30 -1.00 -6.91 10.84
C LEU A 30 0.43 -6.96 11.39
N MET A 31 0.61 -7.04 12.71
CA MET A 31 1.91 -7.21 13.34
C MET A 31 2.55 -8.53 12.90
N ALA A 32 1.80 -9.64 12.90
CA ALA A 32 2.28 -10.91 12.40
C ALA A 32 2.71 -10.86 10.92
N LEU A 33 1.97 -10.11 10.08
CA LEU A 33 2.31 -9.92 8.67
C LEU A 33 3.58 -9.08 8.46
N LYS A 34 3.84 -8.12 9.37
CA LYS A 34 5.00 -7.22 9.34
C LYS A 34 6.21 -7.78 10.09
N ASP A 35 6.02 -8.86 10.86
CA ASP A 35 7.03 -9.46 11.71
C ASP A 35 8.28 -9.87 10.92
N GLN A 36 9.45 -9.76 11.55
CA GLN A 36 10.72 -10.09 10.89
C GLN A 36 10.88 -11.59 10.64
N GLY A 37 10.20 -12.43 11.43
CA GLY A 37 10.15 -13.88 11.28
C GLY A 37 9.17 -14.36 10.22
N PHE A 38 8.27 -13.50 9.71
CA PHE A 38 7.42 -13.85 8.58
C PHE A 38 8.25 -13.76 7.29
N LYS A 39 8.47 -14.88 6.60
CA LYS A 39 9.43 -14.97 5.49
C LYS A 39 9.11 -14.00 4.35
N GLU A 40 7.84 -13.91 3.97
CA GLU A 40 7.38 -13.09 2.86
C GLU A 40 7.45 -11.60 3.22
N ARG A 41 7.02 -11.25 4.45
CA ARG A 41 6.98 -9.90 5.01
C ARG A 41 6.66 -8.85 3.95
N PRO A 42 5.44 -8.77 3.41
CA PRO A 42 5.18 -7.92 2.26
C PRO A 42 5.46 -6.43 2.52
N ASN A 43 5.63 -5.64 1.45
CA ASN A 43 5.52 -4.19 1.50
C ASN A 43 4.03 -3.82 1.36
N LEU A 44 3.44 -3.15 2.35
CA LEU A 44 2.04 -2.72 2.30
C LEU A 44 1.99 -1.24 1.95
N LEU A 45 1.36 -0.94 0.82
CA LEU A 45 0.93 0.39 0.43
C LEU A 45 -0.56 0.51 0.73
N ALA A 46 -0.93 1.45 1.60
CA ALA A 46 -2.28 1.62 2.10
C ALA A 46 -2.88 2.92 1.57
N PHE A 47 -4.13 2.84 1.09
CA PHE A 47 -4.86 3.91 0.44
C PHE A 47 -6.22 4.07 1.11
N GLY A 48 -6.45 5.23 1.71
CA GLY A 48 -7.73 5.60 2.28
C GLY A 48 -8.63 6.29 1.24
N VAL A 49 -9.90 5.91 1.20
CA VAL A 49 -10.93 6.53 0.35
C VAL A 49 -12.13 6.95 1.19
N GLY A 50 -12.92 7.92 0.69
CA GLY A 50 -14.05 8.45 1.44
C GLY A 50 -13.62 9.01 2.80
N ASP A 51 -14.32 8.60 3.85
CA ASP A 51 -14.13 9.08 5.22
C ASP A 51 -13.14 8.22 6.04
N ALA A 52 -12.14 7.64 5.37
CA ALA A 52 -11.14 6.80 6.04
C ALA A 52 -10.35 7.57 7.10
N ASP A 53 -10.14 6.94 8.27
CA ASP A 53 -9.29 7.49 9.32
C ASP A 53 -7.81 7.43 8.87
N PRO A 54 -7.14 8.58 8.68
CA PRO A 54 -5.74 8.62 8.26
C PRO A 54 -4.79 7.89 9.21
N LYS A 55 -5.14 7.76 10.50
CA LYS A 55 -4.33 7.01 11.48
C LYS A 55 -4.40 5.52 11.23
N VAL A 56 -5.58 4.99 10.89
CA VAL A 56 -5.75 3.57 10.53
C VAL A 56 -4.98 3.27 9.25
N ILE A 57 -5.07 4.13 8.23
CA ILE A 57 -4.34 3.96 6.96
C ILE A 57 -2.82 3.99 7.17
N GLN A 58 -2.30 4.89 8.01
CA GLN A 58 -0.87 4.89 8.38
C GLN A 58 -0.46 3.61 9.11
N GLN A 59 -1.29 3.10 10.02
CA GLN A 59 -0.99 1.86 10.73
C GLN A 59 -0.91 0.67 9.77
N LEU A 60 -1.75 0.61 8.73
CA LEU A 60 -1.74 -0.44 7.72
C LEU A 60 -0.45 -0.44 6.90
N ALA A 61 0.05 0.72 6.49
CA ALA A 61 1.26 0.83 5.67
C ALA A 61 2.53 0.29 6.36
N THR A 62 3.45 -0.33 5.61
CA THR A 62 4.74 -0.80 6.17
C THR A 62 5.77 0.31 6.36
N SER A 63 5.57 1.45 5.73
CA SER A 63 6.37 2.66 5.87
C SER A 63 5.43 3.86 5.79
N PRO A 64 5.72 4.97 6.49
CA PRO A 64 4.99 6.23 6.31
C PRO A 64 4.83 6.67 4.86
N ARG A 65 5.88 6.48 4.05
CA ARG A 65 5.89 6.82 2.62
C ARG A 65 4.94 5.95 1.78
N HIS A 66 4.33 4.93 2.37
CA HIS A 66 3.42 4.01 1.72
C HIS A 66 1.97 4.21 2.17
N ALA A 67 1.65 5.29 2.88
CA ALA A 67 0.30 5.62 3.31
C ALA A 67 -0.23 6.81 2.49
N PHE A 68 -1.42 6.67 1.92
CA PHE A 68 -2.03 7.66 1.05
C PHE A 68 -3.50 7.87 1.39
N MET A 69 -3.98 9.11 1.27
CA MET A 69 -5.39 9.46 1.42
C MET A 69 -5.93 10.09 0.16
N MET A 70 -7.16 9.73 -0.20
CA MET A 70 -7.92 10.47 -1.21
C MET A 70 -8.05 11.94 -0.79
N ARG A 71 -7.82 12.85 -1.73
CA ARG A 71 -7.98 14.29 -1.54
C ARG A 71 -9.45 14.63 -1.40
N GLU A 72 -9.74 15.60 -0.54
CA GLU A 72 -11.09 16.17 -0.43
C GLU A 72 -11.61 16.66 -1.80
N GLY A 73 -12.90 16.45 -2.05
CA GLY A 73 -13.56 16.84 -3.29
C GLY A 73 -13.32 15.89 -4.49
N VAL A 74 -12.47 14.88 -4.36
CA VAL A 74 -12.33 13.81 -5.37
C VAL A 74 -13.45 12.79 -5.17
N SER A 75 -14.05 12.32 -6.27
CA SER A 75 -15.03 11.24 -6.18
C SER A 75 -14.34 9.91 -5.87
N THR A 76 -14.90 9.13 -4.94
CA THR A 76 -14.37 7.81 -4.58
C THR A 76 -14.22 6.90 -5.80
N ALA A 77 -15.21 6.91 -6.71
CA ALA A 77 -15.14 6.13 -7.95
C ALA A 77 -13.98 6.56 -8.86
N GLY A 78 -13.75 7.87 -8.99
CA GLY A 78 -12.60 8.40 -9.75
C GLY A 78 -11.26 8.01 -9.10
N ALA A 79 -11.15 8.17 -7.78
CA ALA A 79 -9.95 7.77 -7.04
C ALA A 79 -9.62 6.27 -7.18
N ILE A 80 -10.64 5.38 -7.15
CA ILE A 80 -10.44 3.95 -7.37
C ILE A 80 -9.93 3.68 -8.80
N ALA A 81 -10.47 4.38 -9.81
CA ALA A 81 -10.03 4.23 -11.19
C ALA A 81 -8.58 4.69 -11.38
N GLU A 82 -8.21 5.84 -10.83
CA GLU A 82 -6.83 6.35 -10.85
C GLU A 82 -5.86 5.41 -10.13
N PHE A 83 -6.24 4.90 -8.96
CA PHE A 83 -5.47 3.91 -8.23
C PHE A 83 -5.22 2.64 -9.08
N ALA A 84 -6.26 2.12 -9.74
CA ALA A 84 -6.12 0.95 -10.61
C ALA A 84 -5.18 1.23 -11.80
N ALA A 85 -5.28 2.40 -12.42
CA ALA A 85 -4.39 2.82 -13.50
C ALA A 85 -2.93 2.91 -13.05
N SER A 86 -2.66 3.57 -11.92
CA SER A 86 -1.31 3.65 -11.35
C SER A 86 -0.74 2.28 -10.96
N MET A 87 -1.58 1.39 -10.42
CA MET A 87 -1.17 0.02 -10.11
C MET A 87 -0.75 -0.74 -11.36
N LEU A 88 -1.54 -0.70 -12.43
CA LEU A 88 -1.19 -1.33 -13.71
C LEU A 88 0.11 -0.79 -14.28
N ASN A 89 0.29 0.54 -14.28
CA ASN A 89 1.53 1.17 -14.74
C ASN A 89 2.73 0.73 -13.90
N SER A 90 2.58 0.62 -12.58
CA SER A 90 3.65 0.12 -11.70
C SER A 90 4.06 -1.32 -12.02
N MET A 91 3.11 -2.18 -12.41
CA MET A 91 3.38 -3.56 -12.79
C MET A 91 4.13 -3.65 -14.11
N VAL A 92 3.74 -2.84 -15.10
CA VAL A 92 4.44 -2.75 -16.39
C VAL A 92 5.86 -2.23 -16.20
N SER A 93 6.04 -1.11 -15.49
CA SER A 93 7.37 -0.56 -15.17
C SER A 93 8.25 -1.57 -14.42
N SER A 94 7.68 -2.27 -13.43
CA SER A 94 8.40 -3.31 -12.69
C SER A 94 8.88 -4.44 -13.61
N ALA A 95 8.08 -4.86 -14.59
CA ALA A 95 8.46 -5.89 -15.54
C ALA A 95 9.62 -5.46 -16.44
N GLU A 96 9.58 -4.23 -16.97
CA GLU A 96 10.68 -3.70 -17.79
C GLU A 96 11.99 -3.56 -17.02
N ARG A 97 11.92 -3.27 -15.72
CA ARG A 97 13.11 -3.09 -14.88
C ARG A 97 13.74 -4.41 -14.43
N LEU A 98 12.91 -5.43 -14.22
CA LEU A 98 13.39 -6.81 -14.05
C LEU A 98 14.23 -7.26 -15.25
N ASP A 99 13.84 -6.90 -16.47
CA ASP A 99 14.60 -7.17 -17.69
C ASP A 99 15.96 -6.42 -17.72
N ARG A 100 15.99 -5.21 -17.16
CA ARG A 100 17.22 -4.38 -17.03
C ARG A 100 18.09 -4.70 -15.80
N GLY A 101 17.69 -5.64 -14.96
CA GLY A 101 18.42 -6.02 -13.73
C GLY A 101 18.33 -4.98 -12.60
N GLU A 102 17.49 -3.96 -12.73
CA GLU A 102 17.26 -2.96 -11.69
C GLU A 102 16.14 -3.39 -10.74
N GLN A 103 16.42 -3.29 -9.44
CA GLN A 103 15.62 -3.92 -8.38
C GLN A 103 15.00 -2.88 -7.44
N SER A 104 14.08 -2.05 -7.94
CA SER A 104 13.25 -1.22 -7.05
C SER A 104 11.79 -1.16 -7.49
N LEU A 105 10.91 -1.20 -6.49
CA LEU A 105 9.49 -0.96 -6.69
C LEU A 105 9.29 0.53 -6.95
N GLU A 106 8.89 0.84 -8.17
CA GLU A 106 8.58 2.20 -8.57
C GLU A 106 7.07 2.32 -8.62
N PHE A 107 6.52 2.99 -7.62
CA PHE A 107 5.12 3.28 -7.53
C PHE A 107 4.93 4.78 -7.56
N GLU A 108 4.24 5.25 -8.59
CA GLU A 108 3.79 6.63 -8.66
C GLU A 108 2.50 6.78 -7.87
N LYS A 109 2.47 7.77 -6.98
CA LYS A 109 1.27 8.11 -6.21
C LYS A 109 0.13 8.46 -7.18
N PRO A 110 -1.03 7.79 -7.10
CA PRO A 110 -2.14 8.05 -8.02
C PRO A 110 -2.63 9.49 -7.95
N GLU A 111 -3.23 9.96 -9.05
CA GLU A 111 -3.93 11.22 -9.06
C GLU A 111 -5.10 11.19 -8.06
N GLY A 112 -5.39 12.34 -7.45
CA GLY A 112 -6.43 12.43 -6.42
C GLY A 112 -6.03 11.87 -5.06
N PHE A 113 -4.81 11.36 -4.88
CA PHE A 113 -4.26 10.99 -3.56
C PHE A 113 -3.19 11.96 -3.08
N VAL A 114 -3.05 12.05 -1.76
CA VAL A 114 -1.96 12.72 -1.04
C VAL A 114 -1.24 11.71 -0.16
N GLN A 115 0.07 11.84 -0.01
CA GLN A 115 0.84 11.00 0.90
C GLN A 115 0.66 11.50 2.34
N LEU A 116 0.52 10.58 3.28
CA LEU A 116 0.51 10.88 4.71
C LEU A 116 1.96 10.91 5.21
N ASP A 117 2.59 12.09 5.16
CA ASP A 117 3.92 12.29 5.74
C ASP A 117 3.86 12.06 7.27
N ALA A 118 4.75 11.23 7.85
CA ALA A 118 4.73 10.91 9.28
C ALA A 118 5.62 11.83 10.14
N PRO A 119 5.39 11.90 11.47
CA PRO A 119 4.20 11.50 12.24
C PRO A 119 3.50 12.68 12.95
N LEU A 120 2.19 12.51 13.25
CA LEU A 120 1.58 13.15 14.41
C LEU A 120 2.10 12.43 15.66
N VAL A 121 3.07 13.03 16.34
CA VAL A 121 3.52 12.66 17.68
C VAL A 121 2.41 12.98 18.69
#